data_AF-A0A6M0ITW7-F1
#
_entry.id   AF-A0A6M0ITW7-F1
#
_cell.length_a   1.000
_cell.length_b   1.000
_cell.length_c   1.000
_cell.angle_alpha   90.00
_cell.angle_beta   90.00
_cell.angle_gamma   90.00
#
_symmetry.space_group_name_H-M   'P 1'
#
loop_
_entity.id
_entity.type
_entity.pdbx_description
1 polymer ?
#
loop_
_entity_poly.entity_id
_entity_poly.type
_entity_poly.pdbx_seq_one_letter_code
_entity_poly.pdbx_strand_id
1 'polypeptide(L)'
;MRSVPFAFVASLAADFEAVDCFWRESDVAFTGFVAEVWFSELRLAGEFATKWAAVVGYAVKVRCPSVGPGRFVVSVPVVVPVGEVKLGFPSRGSRLQLVR
;
A
#
# COMPACT_ATOMS: atom_id res chain seq x y z
N MET A 1 -14.30 -6.80 3.62
CA MET A 1 -13.32 -6.07 2.80
C MET A 1 -13.02 -6.91 1.57
N ARG A 2 -13.12 -6.36 0.36
CA ARG A 2 -12.68 -7.06 -0.86
C ARG A 2 -11.14 -7.00 -0.92
N SER A 3 -10.50 -8.13 -1.17
CA SER A 3 -9.05 -8.23 -1.34
C SER A 3 -8.65 -7.63 -2.68
N VAL A 4 -7.72 -6.66 -2.70
CA VAL A 4 -7.26 -5.98 -3.92
C VAL A 4 -5.79 -6.35 -4.19
N PRO A 5 -5.42 -6.83 -5.39
CA PRO A 5 -4.03 -7.15 -5.70
C PRO A 5 -3.12 -5.92 -5.69
N PHE A 6 -1.88 -6.07 -5.21
CA PHE A 6 -0.89 -4.99 -5.26
C PHE A 6 -0.69 -4.42 -6.67
N ALA A 7 -0.60 -5.27 -7.69
CA ALA A 7 -0.39 -4.84 -9.08
C ALA A 7 -1.49 -3.89 -9.60
N PHE A 8 -2.74 -4.08 -9.13
CA PHE A 8 -3.84 -3.17 -9.43
C PHE A 8 -3.61 -1.80 -8.78
N VAL A 9 -3.23 -1.79 -7.50
CA VAL A 9 -2.93 -0.54 -6.77
C VAL A 9 -1.75 0.19 -7.40
N ALA A 10 -0.69 -0.52 -7.78
CA ALA A 10 0.48 0.05 -8.42
C ALA A 10 0.14 0.67 -9.79
N SER A 11 -0.69 -0.01 -10.60
CA SER A 11 -1.15 0.54 -11.89
C SER A 11 -1.99 1.79 -11.68
N LEU A 12 -2.94 1.75 -10.74
CA LEU A 12 -3.74 2.93 -10.41
C LEU A 12 -2.87 4.07 -9.88
N ALA A 13 -1.89 3.79 -9.02
CA ALA A 13 -0.99 4.79 -8.47
C ALA A 13 -0.17 5.50 -9.56
N ALA A 14 0.26 4.76 -10.59
CA ALA A 14 0.98 5.33 -11.73
C ALA A 14 0.14 6.36 -12.50
N ASP A 15 -1.17 6.11 -12.66
CA ASP A 15 -2.10 7.06 -13.32
C ASP A 15 -2.25 8.38 -12.55
N PHE A 16 -1.90 8.40 -11.26
CA PHE A 16 -1.94 9.59 -10.39
C PHE A 16 -0.54 10.14 -10.09
N GLU A 17 0.45 9.81 -10.91
CA GLU A 17 1.82 10.33 -10.80
C GLU A 17 2.45 10.06 -9.42
N ALA A 18 2.17 8.89 -8.84
CA ALA A 18 2.82 8.46 -7.61
C ALA A 18 4.35 8.43 -7.80
N VAL A 19 5.07 9.01 -6.84
CA VAL A 19 6.54 9.06 -6.89
C VAL A 19 7.17 7.73 -6.50
N ASP A 20 6.47 6.94 -5.68
CA ASP A 20 6.87 5.60 -5.31
C ASP A 20 5.63 4.79 -4.90
N CYS A 21 5.69 3.48 -5.13
CA CYS A 21 4.66 2.56 -4.70
C CYS A 21 5.28 1.19 -4.40
N PHE A 22 5.24 0.80 -3.13
CA PHE A 22 5.70 -0.50 -2.68
C PHE A 22 4.72 -1.09 -1.68
N TRP A 23 4.76 -2.39 -1.50
CA TRP A 23 4.00 -3.04 -0.43
C TRP A 23 4.92 -3.42 0.72
N ARG A 24 4.32 -3.52 1.91
CA ARG A 24 4.99 -4.04 3.11
C ARG A 24 3.99 -4.77 4.00
N GLU A 25 4.53 -5.59 4.89
CA GLU A 25 3.75 -6.13 6.00
C GLU A 25 3.33 -4.98 6.93
N SER A 26 2.10 -5.06 7.43
CA SER A 26 1.53 -4.06 8.32
C SER A 26 1.26 -4.66 9.68
N ASP A 27 2.01 -4.21 10.68
CA ASP A 27 1.80 -4.59 12.09
C ASP A 27 0.47 -4.06 12.65
N VAL A 28 -0.17 -3.11 11.96
CA VAL A 28 -1.34 -2.35 12.45
C VAL A 28 -2.61 -2.67 11.65
N ALA A 29 -2.50 -3.22 10.44
CA ALA A 29 -3.65 -3.54 9.61
C ALA A 29 -4.00 -5.04 9.73
N PHE A 30 -5.25 -5.32 10.09
CA PHE A 30 -5.83 -6.66 10.31
C PHE A 30 -5.69 -7.68 9.16
N THR A 31 -5.11 -7.33 8.01
CA THR A 31 -5.17 -8.11 6.75
C THR A 31 -3.80 -8.54 6.20
N GLY A 32 -2.71 -8.30 6.92
CA GLY A 32 -1.37 -8.75 6.53
C GLY A 32 -0.56 -7.66 5.82
N PHE A 33 -0.90 -7.32 4.57
CA PHE A 33 -0.10 -6.42 3.73
C PHE A 33 -0.79 -5.10 3.38
N VAL A 34 0.01 -4.05 3.24
CA VAL A 34 -0.44 -2.74 2.73
C VAL A 34 0.48 -2.27 1.61
N ALA A 35 -0.11 -1.66 0.58
CA ALA A 35 0.61 -0.82 -0.35
C ALA A 35 0.77 0.57 0.27
N GLU A 36 1.99 1.09 0.28
CA GLU A 36 2.28 2.49 0.54
C GLU A 36 2.48 3.21 -0.79
N VAL A 37 1.54 4.10 -1.09
CA VAL A 37 1.56 4.91 -2.30
C VAL A 37 1.99 6.31 -1.92
N TRP A 38 3.11 6.76 -2.47
CA TRP A 38 3.75 8.01 -2.11
C TRP A 38 3.52 9.07 -3.18
N PHE A 39 3.26 10.29 -2.74
CA PHE A 39 3.00 11.44 -3.59
C PHE A 39 3.82 12.66 -3.12
N SER A 40 4.22 13.47 -4.10
CA SER A 40 4.85 14.77 -3.90
C SER A 40 3.84 15.87 -3.56
N GLU A 41 2.55 15.68 -3.87
CA GLU A 41 1.51 16.69 -3.69
C GLU A 41 0.29 16.15 -2.94
N LEU A 42 -0.28 16.99 -2.06
CA LEU A 42 -1.44 16.61 -1.26
C LEU A 42 -2.67 16.43 -2.15
N ARG A 43 -2.76 17.25 -3.21
CA ARG A 43 -3.82 17.19 -4.21
C ARG A 43 -3.87 15.80 -4.86
N LEU A 44 -2.72 15.31 -5.35
CA LEU A 44 -2.61 13.98 -5.98
C LEU A 44 -2.96 12.86 -5.00
N ALA A 45 -2.44 12.92 -3.77
CA ALA A 45 -2.76 11.93 -2.74
C ALA A 45 -4.26 11.92 -2.39
N GLY A 46 -4.89 13.10 -2.34
CA GLY A 46 -6.33 13.26 -2.08
C GLY A 46 -7.19 12.73 -3.23
N GLU A 47 -6.85 13.08 -4.47
CA GLU A 47 -7.55 12.59 -5.67
C GLU A 47 -7.47 11.06 -5.78
N PHE A 48 -6.29 10.48 -5.54
CA PHE A 48 -6.11 9.03 -5.46
C PHE A 48 -6.99 8.41 -4.38
N ALA A 49 -6.98 8.95 -3.15
CA ALA A 49 -7.77 8.43 -2.04
C ALA A 49 -9.29 8.50 -2.31
N THR A 50 -9.76 9.58 -2.95
CA THR A 50 -11.16 9.74 -3.36
C THR A 50 -11.53 8.74 -4.45
N LYS A 51 -10.69 8.59 -5.48
CA LYS A 51 -10.92 7.61 -6.56
C LYS A 51 -10.93 6.18 -6.03
N TRP A 52 -9.99 5.86 -5.15
CA TRP A 52 -9.94 4.58 -4.45
C TRP A 52 -11.25 4.28 -3.73
N ALA A 53 -11.73 5.23 -2.92
CA ALA A 53 -12.96 5.07 -2.17
C ALA A 53 -14.18 4.83 -3.08
N ALA A 54 -14.23 5.49 -4.24
CA ALA A 54 -15.28 5.28 -5.22
C ALA A 54 -15.23 3.89 -5.88
N VAL A 55 -14.04 3.35 -6.14
CA VAL A 55 -13.86 2.05 -6.82
C VAL A 55 -14.04 0.87 -5.85
N VAL A 56 -13.50 0.99 -4.64
CA VAL A 56 -13.38 -0.14 -3.70
C VAL A 56 -14.42 -0.08 -2.57
N GLY A 57 -15.05 1.09 -2.37
CA GLY A 57 -16.14 1.27 -1.42
C GLY A 57 -15.72 1.53 0.02
N TYR A 58 -14.46 1.94 0.26
CA TYR A 58 -14.01 2.40 1.58
C TYR A 58 -12.92 3.49 1.49
N ALA A 59 -12.93 4.38 2.47
CA ALA A 59 -11.97 5.48 2.55
C ALA A 59 -10.61 5.01 3.07
N VAL A 60 -9.54 5.56 2.49
CA VAL A 60 -8.16 5.41 2.94
C VAL A 60 -7.63 6.76 3.45
N LYS A 61 -6.77 6.72 4.46
CA LYS A 61 -6.22 7.94 5.06
C LYS A 61 -4.95 8.36 4.34
N VAL A 62 -4.85 9.65 4.02
CA VAL A 62 -3.60 10.30 3.61
C VAL A 62 -2.83 10.70 4.87
N ARG A 63 -1.53 10.39 4.91
CA ARG A 63 -0.60 10.77 5.99
C ARG A 63 0.52 11.63 5.42
N CYS A 64 1.14 12.48 6.24
CA CYS A 64 2.29 13.31 5.86
C CYS A 64 3.51 13.01 6.75
N PRO A 65 4.21 11.87 6.56
CA PRO A 65 5.31 11.47 7.45
C PRO A 65 6.63 12.22 7.21
N SER A 66 6.80 12.91 6.09
CA SER A 66 8.06 13.59 5.73
C SER A 66 7.82 14.98 5.13
N VAL A 67 8.88 15.79 5.06
CA VAL A 67 8.90 17.12 4.42
C VAL A 67 9.61 17.08 3.04
N GLY A 68 9.90 15.89 2.52
CA GLY A 68 10.66 15.67 1.27
C GLY A 68 9.79 15.46 0.01
N PRO A 69 10.40 15.09 -1.13
CA PRO A 69 9.69 14.90 -2.41
C PRO A 69 8.65 13.77 -2.38
N GLY A 70 8.76 12.81 -1.46
CA GLY A 70 7.69 11.87 -1.07
C GLY A 70 7.16 12.25 0.30
N ARG A 71 6.31 13.27 0.37
CA ARG A 71 5.79 13.79 1.65
C ARG A 71 4.46 13.19 2.06
N PHE A 72 3.62 12.79 1.10
CA PHE A 72 2.30 12.22 1.39
C PHE A 72 2.26 10.75 1.08
N VAL A 73 1.66 9.97 1.97
CA VAL A 73 1.49 8.52 1.80
C VAL A 73 0.05 8.11 2.02
N VAL A 74 -0.45 7.24 1.16
CA VAL A 74 -1.73 6.55 1.32
C VAL A 74 -1.43 5.08 1.56
N SER A 75 -1.98 4.53 2.64
CA SER A 75 -1.82 3.12 2.99
C SER A 75 -3.07 2.34 2.62
N VAL A 76 -2.90 1.39 1.70
CA VAL A 76 -3.99 0.64 1.07
C VAL A 76 -3.85 -0.85 1.39
N PRO A 77 -4.82 -1.50 2.04
CA PRO A 77 -4.82 -2.96 2.22
C PRO A 77 -4.77 -3.71 0.88
N VAL A 78 -3.84 -4.65 0.76
CA VAL A 78 -3.65 -5.43 -0.48
C VAL A 78 -3.40 -6.91 -0.22
N VAL A 79 -3.61 -7.71 -1.26
CA VAL A 79 -3.07 -9.07 -1.37
C VAL A 79 -1.88 -9.09 -2.33
N VAL A 80 -0.88 -9.88 -1.98
CA VAL A 80 0.34 -10.07 -2.77
C VAL A 80 0.40 -11.52 -3.29
N PRO A 81 0.91 -11.78 -4.52
CA PRO A 81 0.97 -13.12 -5.08
C PRO A 81 1.75 -14.11 -4.20
N VAL A 82 1.28 -15.36 -4.14
CA VAL A 82 1.99 -16.46 -3.50
C VAL A 82 3.26 -16.74 -4.31
N GLY A 83 4.42 -16.41 -3.75
CA GLY A 83 5.71 -16.44 -4.44
C GLY A 83 6.57 -15.20 -4.20
N GLU A 84 5.94 -14.04 -3.96
CA GLU A 84 6.62 -12.84 -3.46
C GLU A 84 6.77 -12.85 -1.92
N VAL A 85 6.19 -13.88 -1.28
CA VAL A 85 6.15 -14.08 0.17
C VAL A 85 6.97 -15.33 0.54
N LYS A 86 8.09 -15.19 1.26
CA LYS A 86 8.71 -16.33 1.96
C LYS A 86 8.11 -16.42 3.36
N LEU A 87 7.51 -17.58 3.64
CA LEU A 87 7.28 -18.01 5.01
C LEU A 87 8.66 -18.34 5.61
N GLY A 88 9.07 -17.59 6.63
CA GLY A 88 10.20 -17.99 7.46
C GLY A 88 9.93 -19.35 8.14
N PHE A 89 10.99 -20.02 8.61
CA PHE A 89 10.88 -21.26 9.38
C PHE A 89 9.84 -21.11 10.50
N PRO A 90 8.92 -22.08 10.74
CA PRO A 90 7.93 -21.94 11.80
C PRO A 90 8.59 -21.84 13.18
N SER A 91 8.68 -20.65 13.73
CA SER A 91 9.04 -20.39 15.13
C SER A 91 8.14 -19.31 15.72
N ARG A 92 7.89 -19.34 17.03
CA ARG A 92 7.11 -18.31 17.72
C ARG A 92 7.73 -16.93 17.47
N GLY A 93 7.04 -16.08 16.70
CA GLY A 93 7.55 -14.76 16.30
C GLY A 93 8.20 -14.68 14.92
N SER A 94 8.07 -15.71 14.08
CA SER A 94 8.63 -15.69 12.72
C SER A 94 7.88 -14.69 11.85
N ARG A 95 8.61 -13.66 11.40
CA ARG A 95 8.12 -12.63 10.47
C ARG A 95 8.23 -13.13 9.03
N LEU A 96 7.27 -12.74 8.21
CA LEU A 96 7.31 -12.97 6.77
C LEU A 96 8.50 -12.19 6.19
N GLN A 97 9.30 -12.82 5.34
CA GLN A 97 10.40 -12.14 4.64
C GLN A 97 10.13 -12.17 3.13
N LEU A 98 10.37 -11.04 2.47
CA LEU A 98 10.36 -10.90 1.01
C LEU A 98 11.48 -11.74 0.38
N VAL A 99 11.18 -12.48 -0.69
CA VAL A 99 12.20 -13.17 -1.51
C VAL A 99 12.69 -12.21 -2.58
N ARG A 100 14.01 -11.97 -2.65
CA ARG A 100 14.67 -11.41 -3.84
C ARG A 100 15.00 -12.51 -4.82
#